data_AF-A0A7Z9QPC6-F1
#
_entry.id   AF-A0A7Z9QPC6-F1
#
_cell.length_a   1.000
_cell.length_b   1.000
_cell.length_c   1.000
_cell.angle_alpha   90.00
_cell.angle_beta   90.00
_cell.angle_gamma   90.00
#
_symmetry.space_group_name_H-M   'P 1'
#
loop_
_entity.id
_entity.type
_entity.pdbx_description
1 polymer ?
#
loop_
_entity_poly.entity_id
_entity_poly.type
_entity_poly.pdbx_seq_one_letter_code
_entity_poly.pdbx_strand_id
1 'polypeptide(L)'
;MAPVKLGYVGCGFMAQKVHIPNFLSISECDLVAIAEVRAELGQKVQDRYRVPKLYKDHLELAKDNEIEAVAVSADFALQGEIAKDLLSAGKCVFMEKPMAVSIKQAKSLLEAAKSANTKLMVGYMKRYDAGNELVKLNVTKFRETGELGDITYVRNHGFCGDWICNLDTPMESTNEVAPSGPRKVPEWLPADQVGSYLEELSSLKWRVYGSHLSRVESHTIVGMNIRRSIFSMVGSILGHRRYY
;
A
#
# COMPACT_ATOMS: atom_id res chain seq x y z
N MET A 1 6.67 0.33 -24.70
CA MET A 1 7.44 -0.49 -23.73
C MET A 1 6.61 -1.69 -23.35
N ALA A 2 7.23 -2.80 -22.97
CA ALA A 2 6.49 -3.95 -22.45
C ALA A 2 5.86 -3.61 -21.08
N PRO A 3 4.68 -4.17 -20.73
CA PRO A 3 4.11 -4.03 -19.40
C PRO A 3 5.03 -4.59 -18.32
N VAL A 4 5.02 -4.00 -17.12
CA VAL A 4 5.78 -4.49 -15.97
C VAL A 4 5.13 -5.78 -15.45
N LYS A 5 5.89 -6.87 -15.40
CA LYS A 5 5.43 -8.15 -14.82
C LYS A 5 5.36 -8.03 -13.30
N LEU A 6 4.14 -7.99 -12.78
CA LEU A 6 3.82 -7.76 -11.38
C LEU A 6 3.43 -9.06 -10.67
N GLY A 7 4.01 -9.28 -9.49
CA GLY A 7 3.53 -10.21 -8.49
C GLY A 7 2.72 -9.51 -7.40
N TYR A 8 1.83 -10.23 -6.70
CA TYR A 8 1.08 -9.70 -5.57
C TYR A 8 1.15 -10.63 -4.36
N VAL A 9 1.55 -10.13 -3.20
CA VAL A 9 1.61 -10.89 -1.94
C VAL A 9 0.44 -10.52 -1.03
N GLY A 10 -0.35 -11.54 -0.67
CA GLY A 10 -1.53 -11.46 0.18
C GLY A 10 -2.82 -11.32 -0.63
N CYS A 11 -3.82 -12.12 -0.29
CA CYS A 11 -5.13 -12.15 -0.95
C CYS A 11 -6.25 -11.62 -0.03
N GLY A 12 -5.91 -10.71 0.89
CA GLY A 12 -6.87 -10.12 1.83
C GLY A 12 -7.78 -9.06 1.22
N PHE A 13 -8.47 -8.32 2.10
CA PHE A 13 -9.42 -7.27 1.71
C PHE A 13 -8.83 -6.27 0.71
N MET A 14 -7.68 -5.67 1.03
CA MET A 14 -7.07 -4.64 0.16
C MET A 14 -6.66 -5.20 -1.20
N ALA A 15 -6.18 -6.44 -1.25
CA ALA A 15 -5.84 -7.10 -2.50
C ALA A 15 -7.07 -7.22 -3.40
N GLN A 16 -8.13 -7.87 -2.92
CA GLN A 16 -9.29 -8.22 -3.74
C GLN A 16 -10.20 -7.03 -4.03
N LYS A 17 -10.48 -6.19 -3.03
CA LYS A 17 -11.43 -5.08 -3.17
C LYS A 17 -10.86 -3.91 -3.97
N VAL A 18 -9.55 -3.71 -3.89
CA VAL A 18 -8.93 -2.45 -4.31
C VAL A 18 -7.77 -2.68 -5.28
N HIS A 19 -6.74 -3.39 -4.85
CA HIS A 19 -5.47 -3.38 -5.57
C HIS A 19 -5.50 -4.25 -6.83
N ILE A 20 -5.87 -5.53 -6.74
CA ILE A 20 -5.90 -6.45 -7.88
C ILE A 20 -6.78 -5.91 -9.02
N PRO A 21 -8.04 -5.48 -8.78
CA PRO A 21 -8.86 -4.90 -9.84
C PRO A 21 -8.23 -3.66 -10.49
N ASN A 22 -7.55 -2.82 -9.70
CA ASN A 22 -6.89 -1.62 -10.23
C ASN A 22 -5.63 -1.97 -11.03
N PHE A 23 -4.81 -2.91 -10.57
CA PHE A 23 -3.63 -3.39 -11.32
C PHE A 23 -4.03 -4.00 -12.66
N LEU A 24 -5.07 -4.85 -12.68
CA LEU A 24 -5.61 -5.45 -13.92
C LEU A 24 -6.16 -4.40 -14.91
N SER A 25 -6.51 -3.21 -14.43
CA SER A 25 -7.04 -2.14 -15.28
C SER A 25 -5.97 -1.24 -15.90
N ILE A 26 -4.69 -1.44 -15.57
CA ILE A 26 -3.57 -0.60 -16.01
C ILE A 26 -2.79 -1.36 -17.08
N SER A 27 -2.81 -0.86 -18.32
CA SER A 27 -2.17 -1.50 -19.48
C SER A 27 -0.66 -1.69 -19.34
N GLU A 28 -0.01 -0.86 -18.53
CA GLU A 28 1.42 -0.86 -18.27
C GLU A 28 1.80 -1.87 -17.17
N CYS A 29 0.83 -2.60 -16.62
CA CYS A 29 1.00 -3.60 -15.59
C CYS A 29 0.43 -4.95 -16.05
N ASP A 30 1.23 -6.00 -15.94
CA ASP A 30 0.79 -7.38 -16.20
C ASP A 30 0.84 -8.17 -14.87
N LEU A 31 -0.32 -8.43 -14.26
CA LEU A 31 -0.41 -9.19 -13.01
C LEU A 31 -0.25 -10.68 -13.31
N VAL A 32 0.99 -11.17 -13.23
CA VAL A 32 1.35 -12.53 -13.65
C VAL A 32 1.35 -13.54 -12.49
N ALA A 33 1.42 -13.07 -11.25
CA ALA A 33 1.56 -13.93 -10.08
C ALA A 33 0.87 -13.40 -8.82
N ILE A 34 0.35 -14.30 -8.01
CA ILE A 34 -0.02 -14.04 -6.61
C ILE A 34 0.72 -15.00 -5.67
N ALA A 35 0.95 -14.57 -4.44
CA ALA A 35 1.44 -15.40 -3.35
C ALA A 35 0.52 -15.29 -2.14
N GLU A 36 0.05 -16.42 -1.63
CA GLU A 36 -0.84 -16.49 -0.48
C GLU A 36 -0.57 -17.80 0.28
N VAL A 37 -0.37 -17.66 1.59
CA VAL A 37 -0.05 -18.78 2.48
C VAL A 37 -1.26 -19.63 2.84
N ARG A 38 -2.46 -19.08 2.67
CA ARG A 38 -3.74 -19.78 2.75
C ARG A 38 -4.08 -20.38 1.39
N ALA A 39 -3.78 -21.65 1.22
CA ALA A 39 -3.85 -22.35 -0.07
C ALA A 39 -5.24 -22.27 -0.71
N GLU A 40 -6.32 -22.46 0.07
CA GLU A 40 -7.68 -22.40 -0.50
C GLU A 40 -8.02 -20.97 -0.94
N LEU A 41 -7.66 -19.96 -0.14
CA LEU A 41 -7.90 -18.56 -0.49
C LEU A 41 -7.11 -18.16 -1.72
N GLY A 42 -5.83 -18.54 -1.78
CA GLY A 42 -4.96 -18.31 -2.92
C GLY A 42 -5.56 -18.87 -4.20
N GLN A 43 -6.04 -20.12 -4.17
CA GLN A 43 -6.68 -20.74 -5.33
C GLN A 43 -7.95 -20.01 -5.77
N LYS A 44 -8.86 -19.70 -4.83
CA LYS A 44 -10.09 -18.97 -5.16
C LYS A 44 -9.82 -17.61 -5.80
N VAL A 45 -8.84 -16.86 -5.27
CA VAL A 45 -8.47 -15.55 -5.81
C VAL A 45 -7.75 -15.68 -7.15
N GLN A 46 -6.90 -16.70 -7.32
CA GLN A 46 -6.27 -17.02 -8.60
C GLN A 46 -7.33 -17.25 -9.68
N ASP A 47 -8.31 -18.11 -9.41
CA ASP A 47 -9.35 -18.50 -10.37
C ASP A 47 -10.24 -17.31 -10.75
N ARG A 48 -10.65 -16.53 -9.74
CA ARG A 48 -11.49 -15.35 -9.91
C ARG A 48 -10.87 -14.30 -10.82
N TYR A 49 -9.59 -13.98 -10.60
CA TYR A 49 -8.89 -12.93 -11.33
C TYR A 49 -8.05 -13.46 -12.49
N ARG A 50 -8.05 -14.79 -12.72
CA ARG A 50 -7.30 -15.49 -13.77
C ARG A 50 -5.80 -15.19 -13.74
N VAL A 51 -5.23 -15.15 -12.55
CA VAL A 51 -3.79 -14.88 -12.38
C VAL A 51 -2.98 -16.13 -12.77
N PRO A 52 -2.02 -16.04 -13.70
CA PRO A 52 -1.35 -17.22 -14.25
C PRO A 52 -0.62 -18.10 -13.24
N LYS A 53 0.04 -17.49 -12.24
CA LYS A 53 0.86 -18.20 -11.25
C LYS A 53 0.36 -17.97 -9.83
N LEU A 54 0.36 -19.04 -9.02
CA LEU A 54 0.11 -19.00 -7.58
C LEU A 54 1.31 -19.62 -6.86
N TYR A 55 1.86 -18.87 -5.91
CA TYR A 55 2.96 -19.28 -5.05
C TYR A 55 2.49 -19.47 -3.61
N LYS A 56 3.10 -20.43 -2.90
CA LYS A 56 2.70 -20.73 -1.51
C LYS A 56 3.09 -19.63 -0.52
N ASP A 57 4.14 -18.86 -0.84
CA ASP A 57 4.66 -17.78 0.00
C ASP A 57 5.43 -16.75 -0.85
N HIS A 58 5.81 -15.63 -0.22
CA HIS A 58 6.54 -14.55 -0.89
C HIS A 58 7.98 -14.92 -1.24
N LEU A 59 8.58 -15.91 -0.56
CA LEU A 59 9.95 -16.34 -0.82
C LEU A 59 10.05 -17.19 -2.09
N GLU A 60 9.03 -17.99 -2.39
CA GLU A 60 8.93 -18.68 -3.68
C GLU A 60 8.68 -17.70 -4.81
N LEU A 61 7.76 -16.74 -4.64
CA LEU A 61 7.50 -15.68 -5.61
C LEU A 61 8.78 -14.87 -5.89
N ALA A 62 9.58 -14.56 -4.86
CA ALA A 62 10.82 -13.81 -4.98
C ALA A 62 11.86 -14.47 -5.91
N LYS A 63 11.82 -15.80 -6.07
CA LYS A 63 12.75 -16.57 -6.91
C LYS A 63 12.37 -16.54 -8.40
N ASP A 64 11.17 -16.11 -8.75
CA ASP A 64 10.73 -16.02 -10.15
C ASP A 64 11.40 -14.83 -10.83
N ASN A 65 12.33 -15.09 -11.75
CA ASN A 65 13.05 -14.06 -12.49
C ASN A 65 12.18 -13.31 -13.51
N GLU A 66 11.00 -13.82 -13.84
CA GLU A 66 10.06 -13.09 -14.69
C GLU A 66 9.36 -11.95 -13.96
N ILE A 67 9.30 -11.96 -12.63
CA ILE A 67 8.63 -10.93 -11.86
C ILE A 67 9.60 -9.76 -11.63
N GLU A 68 9.19 -8.56 -12.05
CA GLU A 68 9.99 -7.34 -11.96
C GLU A 68 9.63 -6.50 -10.72
N ALA A 69 8.34 -6.51 -10.37
CA ALA A 69 7.80 -5.76 -9.24
C ALA A 69 6.81 -6.59 -8.44
N VAL A 70 6.65 -6.24 -7.16
CA VAL A 70 5.72 -6.93 -6.26
C VAL A 70 4.93 -5.93 -5.42
N ALA A 71 3.61 -6.08 -5.43
CA ALA A 71 2.73 -5.37 -4.51
C ALA A 71 2.44 -6.23 -3.27
N VAL A 72 2.40 -5.63 -2.09
CA VAL A 72 2.22 -6.35 -0.82
C VAL A 72 1.09 -5.72 0.00
N SER A 73 0.10 -6.54 0.35
CA SER A 73 -0.86 -6.21 1.43
C SER A 73 -1.01 -7.42 2.36
N ALA A 74 -0.25 -7.39 3.45
CA ALA A 74 -0.20 -8.45 4.46
C ALA A 74 -0.55 -7.89 5.85
N ASP A 75 -0.51 -8.74 6.86
CA ASP A 75 -0.60 -8.28 8.25
C ASP A 75 0.51 -7.24 8.53
N PHE A 76 0.16 -6.18 9.26
CA PHE A 76 1.05 -5.04 9.48
C PHE A 76 2.36 -5.44 10.18
N ALA A 77 2.36 -6.50 10.99
CA ALA A 77 3.55 -6.98 11.68
C ALA A 77 4.52 -7.70 10.74
N LEU A 78 4.00 -8.30 9.67
CA LEU A 78 4.75 -9.10 8.70
C LEU A 78 5.15 -8.32 7.45
N GLN A 79 4.34 -7.33 7.06
CA GLN A 79 4.47 -6.64 5.78
C GLN A 79 5.85 -6.03 5.55
N GLY A 80 6.48 -5.49 6.60
CA GLY A 80 7.85 -4.98 6.54
C GLY A 80 8.86 -6.06 6.18
N GLU A 81 8.85 -7.21 6.87
CA GLU A 81 9.81 -8.28 6.57
C GLU A 81 9.60 -8.86 5.18
N ILE A 82 8.35 -9.06 4.77
CA ILE A 82 8.00 -9.49 3.40
C ILE A 82 8.57 -8.52 2.36
N ALA A 83 8.35 -7.21 2.54
CA ALA A 83 8.88 -6.20 1.63
C ALA A 83 10.42 -6.22 1.58
N LYS A 84 11.08 -6.42 2.72
CA LYS A 84 12.54 -6.52 2.80
C LYS A 84 13.07 -7.70 2.00
N ASP A 85 12.45 -8.88 2.14
CA ASP A 85 12.87 -10.09 1.43
C ASP A 85 12.74 -9.90 -0.09
N LEU A 86 11.64 -9.31 -0.55
CA LEU A 86 11.39 -9.01 -1.96
C LEU A 86 12.38 -7.98 -2.52
N LEU A 87 12.64 -6.89 -1.79
CA LEU A 87 13.64 -5.89 -2.17
C LEU A 87 15.03 -6.53 -2.29
N SER A 88 15.40 -7.36 -1.31
CA SER A 88 16.69 -8.05 -1.28
C SER A 88 16.84 -9.07 -2.42
N ALA A 89 15.73 -9.60 -2.92
CA ALA A 89 15.67 -10.45 -4.11
C ALA A 89 15.69 -9.66 -5.44
N GLY A 90 15.92 -8.35 -5.40
CA GLY A 90 15.99 -7.51 -6.60
C GLY A 90 14.64 -7.10 -7.18
N LYS A 91 13.55 -7.24 -6.42
CA LYS A 91 12.21 -6.82 -6.87
C LYS A 91 11.92 -5.38 -6.47
N CYS A 92 11.30 -4.59 -7.35
CA CYS A 92 10.69 -3.33 -6.93
C CYS A 92 9.45 -3.63 -6.08
N VAL A 93 9.23 -2.90 -4.99
CA VAL A 93 8.13 -3.19 -4.05
C VAL A 93 7.19 -2.00 -3.91
N PHE A 94 5.90 -2.27 -4.01
CA PHE A 94 4.84 -1.41 -3.47
C PHE A 94 4.20 -2.09 -2.27
N MET A 95 4.13 -1.40 -1.14
CA MET A 95 3.55 -1.96 0.08
C MET A 95 2.48 -1.04 0.63
N GLU A 96 1.45 -1.63 1.24
CA GLU A 96 0.48 -0.89 2.02
C GLU A 96 1.11 -0.13 3.19
N LYS A 97 0.36 0.77 3.82
CA LYS A 97 0.79 1.41 5.08
C LYS A 97 0.34 0.58 6.29
N PRO A 98 1.07 0.66 7.43
CA PRO A 98 2.32 1.39 7.65
C PRO A 98 3.52 0.70 6.97
N MET A 99 4.54 1.49 6.60
CA MET A 99 5.78 0.98 6.00
C MET A 99 6.54 0.02 6.92
N ALA A 100 6.54 0.32 8.22
CA ALA A 100 7.27 -0.44 9.23
C ALA A 100 6.69 -0.17 10.61
N VAL A 101 6.94 -1.10 11.55
CA VAL A 101 6.54 -0.98 12.96
C VAL A 101 7.66 -0.43 13.86
N SER A 102 8.82 -0.11 13.30
CA SER A 102 9.92 0.56 14.01
C SER A 102 10.83 1.32 13.05
N ILE A 103 11.57 2.30 13.57
CA ILE A 103 12.60 3.03 12.81
C ILE A 103 13.69 2.08 12.31
N LYS A 104 14.09 1.10 13.14
CA LYS A 104 15.09 0.09 12.79
C LYS A 104 14.65 -0.72 11.56
N GLN A 105 13.40 -1.18 11.55
CA GLN A 105 12.82 -1.89 10.40
C GLN A 105 12.72 -0.96 9.18
N ALA A 106 12.24 0.28 9.34
CA ALA A 106 12.16 1.26 8.24
C ALA A 106 13.52 1.51 7.58
N LYS A 107 14.59 1.69 8.38
CA LYS A 107 15.96 1.81 7.87
C LYS A 107 16.40 0.56 7.11
N SER A 108 16.10 -0.63 7.63
CA SER A 108 16.48 -1.87 6.94
C SER A 108 15.81 -2.05 5.57
N LEU A 109 14.59 -1.53 5.38
CA LEU A 109 13.91 -1.52 4.09
C LEU A 109 14.57 -0.58 3.09
N LEU A 110 14.94 0.62 3.54
CA LEU A 110 15.63 1.60 2.71
C LEU A 110 17.00 1.08 2.26
N GLU A 111 17.74 0.44 3.16
CA GLU A 111 19.03 -0.15 2.82
C GLU A 111 18.87 -1.33 1.85
N ALA A 112 17.88 -2.21 2.06
CA ALA A 112 17.60 -3.29 1.09
C ALA A 112 17.28 -2.76 -0.31
N ALA A 113 16.43 -1.73 -0.41
CA ALA A 113 16.11 -1.10 -1.69
C ALA A 113 17.33 -0.47 -2.37
N LYS A 114 18.18 0.23 -1.61
CA LYS A 114 19.41 0.84 -2.13
C LYS A 114 20.42 -0.22 -2.59
N SER A 115 20.68 -1.23 -1.76
CA SER A 115 21.67 -2.27 -2.06
C SER A 115 21.29 -3.09 -3.29
N ALA A 116 20.01 -3.34 -3.50
CA ALA A 116 19.52 -4.06 -4.68
C ALA A 116 19.26 -3.16 -5.90
N ASN A 117 19.47 -1.84 -5.78
CA ASN A 117 19.11 -0.84 -6.80
C ASN A 117 17.63 -0.94 -7.25
N THR A 118 16.73 -1.22 -6.31
CA THR A 118 15.29 -1.33 -6.53
C THR A 118 14.53 -0.13 -5.99
N LYS A 119 13.23 -0.06 -6.29
CA LYS A 119 12.32 0.97 -5.77
C LYS A 119 11.47 0.40 -4.64
N LEU A 120 11.28 1.19 -3.59
CA LEU A 120 10.27 0.96 -2.56
C LEU A 120 9.25 2.10 -2.59
N MET A 121 7.98 1.76 -2.74
CA MET A 121 6.86 2.68 -2.68
C MET A 121 5.89 2.26 -1.57
N VAL A 122 5.45 3.24 -0.78
CA VAL A 122 4.45 3.04 0.27
C VAL A 122 3.12 3.61 -0.20
N GLY A 123 2.03 2.85 0.00
CA GLY A 123 0.66 3.15 -0.41
C GLY A 123 -0.01 4.31 0.33
N TYR A 124 0.65 5.47 0.40
CA TYR A 124 0.05 6.72 0.88
C TYR A 124 -0.86 7.35 -0.18
N MET A 125 -1.97 6.68 -0.48
CA MET A 125 -2.89 7.03 -1.56
C MET A 125 -3.41 8.48 -1.53
N LYS A 126 -3.57 9.07 -0.33
CA LYS A 126 -3.97 10.49 -0.19
C LYS A 126 -2.99 11.48 -0.82
N ARG A 127 -1.74 11.10 -1.09
CA ARG A 127 -0.80 11.95 -1.84
C ARG A 127 -1.17 12.12 -3.32
N TYR A 128 -2.01 11.24 -3.84
CA TYR A 128 -2.48 11.20 -5.23
C TYR A 128 -3.98 11.51 -5.36
N ASP A 129 -4.60 11.89 -4.24
CA ASP A 129 -5.97 12.37 -4.21
C ASP A 129 -6.02 13.79 -4.81
N ALA A 130 -6.95 14.04 -5.74
CA ALA A 130 -7.00 15.30 -6.48
C ALA A 130 -7.16 16.52 -5.56
N GLY A 131 -7.92 16.39 -4.47
CA GLY A 131 -8.05 17.45 -3.48
C GLY A 131 -6.72 17.76 -2.78
N ASN A 132 -5.98 16.72 -2.40
CA ASN A 132 -4.65 16.89 -1.79
C ASN A 132 -3.60 17.43 -2.77
N GLU A 133 -3.66 17.04 -4.05
CA GLU A 133 -2.79 17.60 -5.10
C GLU A 133 -3.06 19.11 -5.29
N LEU A 134 -4.33 19.53 -5.33
CA LEU A 134 -4.72 20.94 -5.39
C LEU A 134 -4.26 21.73 -4.17
N VAL A 135 -4.43 21.17 -2.96
CA VAL A 135 -3.93 21.79 -1.72
C VAL A 135 -2.42 21.96 -1.80
N LYS A 136 -1.68 20.94 -2.24
CA LYS A 136 -0.23 21.03 -2.41
C LYS A 136 0.17 22.12 -3.39
N LEU A 137 -0.47 22.20 -4.56
CA LEU A 137 -0.21 23.24 -5.57
C LEU A 137 -0.42 24.65 -5.00
N ASN A 138 -1.55 24.87 -4.32
CA ASN A 138 -1.87 26.16 -3.71
C ASN A 138 -0.86 26.55 -2.62
N VAL A 139 -0.50 25.60 -1.75
CA VAL A 139 0.50 25.84 -0.69
C VAL A 139 1.89 26.09 -1.29
N THR A 140 2.28 25.39 -2.36
CA THR A 140 3.54 25.66 -3.05
C THR A 140 3.57 27.06 -3.64
N LYS A 141 2.53 27.46 -4.39
CA LYS A 141 2.43 28.81 -4.96
C LYS A 141 2.49 29.87 -3.87
N PHE A 142 1.74 29.67 -2.78
CA PHE A 142 1.75 30.56 -1.63
C PHE A 142 3.16 30.74 -1.03
N ARG A 143 3.92 29.66 -0.87
CA ARG A 143 5.30 29.71 -0.36
C ARG A 143 6.27 30.40 -1.32
N GLU A 144 6.02 30.29 -2.62
CA GLU A 144 6.84 30.96 -3.65
C GLU A 144 6.58 32.47 -3.70
N THR A 145 5.33 32.92 -3.50
CA THR A 145 4.99 34.35 -3.51
C THR A 145 5.27 35.03 -2.17
N GLY A 146 5.16 34.30 -1.06
CA GLY A 146 5.31 34.85 0.29
C GLY A 146 4.18 35.80 0.72
N GLU A 147 3.07 35.85 -0.03
CA GLU A 147 2.03 36.90 0.09
C GLU A 147 1.29 36.95 1.44
N LEU A 148 1.36 35.87 2.23
CA LEU A 148 0.76 35.71 3.57
C LEU A 148 1.83 35.35 4.64
N GLY A 149 3.12 35.51 4.32
CA GLY A 149 4.23 35.25 5.24
C GLY A 149 4.50 33.76 5.49
N ASP A 150 5.01 33.44 6.68
CA ASP A 150 5.40 32.08 7.05
C ASP A 150 4.20 31.20 7.42
N ILE A 151 4.29 29.90 7.12
CA ILE A 151 3.33 28.92 7.62
C ILE A 151 3.55 28.75 9.13
N THR A 152 2.62 29.26 9.94
CA THR A 152 2.68 29.17 11.41
C THR A 152 1.88 28.00 11.98
N TYR A 153 0.88 27.50 11.24
CA TYR A 153 -0.04 26.49 11.73
C TYR A 153 -0.65 25.66 10.58
N VAL A 154 -0.75 24.34 10.79
CA VAL A 154 -1.43 23.43 9.87
C VAL A 154 -2.43 22.59 10.66
N ARG A 155 -3.68 22.60 10.20
CA ARG A 155 -4.76 21.77 10.75
C ARG A 155 -5.35 20.91 9.65
N ASN A 156 -5.43 19.62 9.90
CA ASN A 156 -6.06 18.66 8.99
C ASN A 156 -7.21 17.97 9.72
N HIS A 157 -8.38 17.93 9.10
CA HIS A 157 -9.50 17.11 9.54
C HIS A 157 -9.83 16.10 8.44
N GLY A 158 -9.81 14.82 8.81
CA GLY A 158 -10.23 13.74 7.93
C GLY A 158 -11.74 13.58 7.95
N PHE A 159 -12.48 14.40 7.20
CA PHE A 159 -13.90 14.17 6.95
C PHE A 159 -14.04 13.00 5.99
N CYS A 160 -14.08 11.81 6.57
CA CYS A 160 -14.21 10.59 5.79
C CYS A 160 -15.63 10.07 5.99
N GLY A 161 -16.38 9.96 4.89
CA GLY A 161 -17.60 9.17 4.88
C GLY A 161 -17.28 7.68 5.04
N ASP A 162 -18.14 6.82 4.53
CA ASP A 162 -17.81 5.41 4.41
C ASP A 162 -16.48 5.24 3.65
N TRP A 163 -15.45 4.70 4.32
CA TRP A 163 -14.10 4.60 3.75
C TRP A 163 -14.01 3.59 2.61
N ILE A 164 -14.95 2.64 2.56
CA ILE A 164 -15.11 1.75 1.42
C ILE A 164 -15.95 2.39 0.32
N CYS A 165 -16.60 3.54 0.57
CA CYS A 165 -17.41 4.27 -0.40
C CYS A 165 -18.39 3.37 -1.17
N ASN A 166 -19.06 2.45 -0.47
CA ASN A 166 -19.91 1.40 -1.07
C ASN A 166 -19.19 0.47 -2.08
N LEU A 167 -17.91 0.15 -1.87
CA LEU A 167 -17.15 -0.82 -2.68
C LEU A 167 -17.85 -2.19 -2.72
N ASP A 168 -18.48 -2.46 -3.86
CA ASP A 168 -19.26 -3.67 -4.14
C ASP A 168 -18.44 -4.78 -4.81
N THR A 169 -17.16 -4.55 -5.11
CA THR A 169 -16.23 -5.54 -5.65
C THR A 169 -16.36 -6.85 -4.87
N PRO A 170 -16.75 -7.99 -5.47
CA PRO A 170 -16.95 -9.18 -4.66
C PRO A 170 -15.60 -9.75 -4.16
N MET A 171 -15.63 -10.47 -3.04
CA MET A 171 -14.44 -10.94 -2.33
C MET A 171 -14.61 -12.41 -1.97
N GLU A 172 -13.59 -13.20 -2.28
CA GLU A 172 -13.48 -14.59 -1.86
C GLU A 172 -13.07 -14.68 -0.39
N SER A 173 -13.64 -15.65 0.31
CA SER A 173 -13.31 -15.99 1.69
C SER A 173 -13.15 -17.50 1.87
N THR A 174 -12.39 -17.87 2.91
CA THR A 174 -12.17 -19.25 3.35
C THR A 174 -12.22 -19.31 4.87
N ASN A 175 -12.27 -20.52 5.41
CA ASN A 175 -12.21 -20.76 6.86
C ASN A 175 -10.76 -20.91 7.36
N GLU A 176 -9.77 -20.74 6.48
CA GLU A 176 -8.36 -20.83 6.84
C GLU A 176 -7.98 -19.68 7.79
N VAL A 177 -7.19 -20.03 8.81
CA VAL A 177 -6.72 -19.06 9.80
C VAL A 177 -5.82 -18.03 9.11
N ALA A 178 -6.09 -16.75 9.37
CA ALA A 178 -5.25 -15.67 8.87
C ALA A 178 -3.82 -15.84 9.41
N PRO A 179 -2.79 -15.70 8.55
CA PRO A 179 -1.41 -15.80 9.00
C PRO A 179 -1.13 -14.73 10.05
N SER A 180 -0.53 -15.16 11.16
CA SER A 180 -0.01 -14.27 12.19
C SER A 180 1.48 -14.48 12.34
N GLY A 181 2.20 -13.42 12.69
CA GLY A 181 3.64 -13.43 12.81
C GLY A 181 4.14 -12.80 14.09
N PRO A 182 5.40 -13.06 14.48
CA PRO A 182 6.01 -12.41 15.63
C PRO A 182 6.03 -10.90 15.41
N ARG A 183 5.45 -10.16 16.35
CA ARG A 183 5.40 -8.70 16.32
C ARG A 183 6.76 -8.15 16.74
N LYS A 184 7.59 -7.75 15.76
CA LYS A 184 8.85 -7.04 16.03
C LYS A 184 8.54 -5.61 16.47
N VAL A 185 8.38 -5.38 17.77
CA VAL A 185 8.16 -4.04 18.33
C VAL A 185 9.47 -3.36 18.72
N PRO A 186 9.49 -2.02 18.87
CA PRO A 186 10.69 -1.32 19.30
C PRO A 186 11.19 -1.81 20.67
N GLU A 187 12.51 -2.02 20.80
CA GLU A 187 13.13 -2.54 22.04
C GLU A 187 12.90 -1.63 23.26
N TRP A 188 12.67 -0.33 23.04
CA TRP A 188 12.40 0.66 24.09
C TRP A 188 10.94 0.69 24.54
N LEU A 189 10.03 -0.02 23.87
CA LEU A 189 8.59 0.04 24.14
C LEU A 189 8.23 -0.90 25.31
N PRO A 190 7.65 -0.39 26.41
CA PRO A 190 7.17 -1.23 27.51
C PRO A 190 6.16 -2.28 27.04
N ALA A 191 6.25 -3.50 27.58
CA ALA A 191 5.44 -4.64 27.12
C ALA A 191 3.92 -4.40 27.23
N ASP A 192 3.50 -3.66 28.25
CA ASP A 192 2.11 -3.25 28.50
C ASP A 192 1.60 -2.20 27.50
N GLN A 193 2.49 -1.47 26.82
CA GLN A 193 2.14 -0.44 25.83
C GLN A 193 2.16 -0.95 24.38
N VAL A 194 2.57 -2.20 24.16
CA VAL A 194 2.65 -2.80 22.82
C VAL A 194 1.30 -2.80 22.11
N GLY A 195 0.22 -3.14 22.82
CA GLY A 195 -1.14 -3.12 22.26
C GLY A 195 -1.50 -1.75 21.71
N SER A 196 -1.44 -0.72 22.56
CA SER A 196 -1.75 0.67 22.21
C SER A 196 -0.87 1.21 21.09
N TYR A 197 0.44 0.92 21.10
CA TYR A 197 1.34 1.36 20.03
C TYR A 197 1.00 0.75 18.67
N LEU A 198 0.68 -0.54 18.64
CA LEU A 198 0.29 -1.21 17.39
C LEU A 198 -1.10 -0.79 16.94
N GLU A 199 -2.02 -0.53 17.87
CA GLU A 199 -3.30 0.12 17.56
C GLU A 199 -3.12 1.54 17.08
N GLU A 200 -2.11 2.29 17.52
CA GLU A 200 -1.76 3.60 16.98
C GLU A 200 -1.15 3.51 15.59
N LEU A 201 -0.27 2.56 15.33
CA LEU A 201 0.28 2.33 13.98
C LEU A 201 -0.77 1.80 12.99
N SER A 202 -1.57 0.84 13.45
CA SER A 202 -2.75 0.37 12.73
C SER A 202 -3.74 1.51 12.60
N SER A 203 -3.96 2.33 13.62
CA SER A 203 -4.81 3.50 13.46
C SER A 203 -4.11 4.62 12.71
N LEU A 204 -2.81 4.68 12.44
CA LEU A 204 -2.31 5.58 11.38
C LEU A 204 -2.78 5.10 9.98
N LYS A 205 -3.24 3.84 9.86
CA LYS A 205 -4.09 3.36 8.76
C LYS A 205 -5.49 4.01 8.81
N TRP A 206 -6.03 4.32 9.99
CA TRP A 206 -7.45 4.61 10.28
C TRP A 206 -7.80 5.96 10.95
N ARG A 207 -6.92 6.71 11.62
CA ARG A 207 -7.09 8.00 12.33
C ARG A 207 -6.85 9.19 11.40
N VAL A 208 -6.53 8.90 10.15
CA VAL A 208 -6.94 9.75 9.02
C VAL A 208 -8.48 9.70 8.83
N TYR A 209 -9.20 8.82 9.55
CA TYR A 209 -10.65 8.61 9.45
C TYR A 209 -11.32 8.70 10.84
N GLY A 210 -11.92 9.86 11.11
CA GLY A 210 -13.03 10.03 12.06
C GLY A 210 -12.68 10.14 13.55
N SER A 211 -12.95 11.31 14.12
CA SER A 211 -13.59 11.42 15.43
C SER A 211 -14.99 12.03 15.24
N HIS A 212 -15.94 11.55 16.05
CA HIS A 212 -17.38 11.73 15.93
C HIS A 212 -17.85 13.16 15.60
N LEU A 213 -18.62 13.30 14.53
CA LEU A 213 -19.72 14.28 14.41
C LEU A 213 -20.73 13.74 13.39
N SER A 214 -21.95 13.51 13.86
CA SER A 214 -23.10 13.02 13.12
C SER A 214 -23.63 14.06 12.12
N ARG A 215 -24.04 13.56 10.94
CA ARG A 215 -24.82 14.21 9.87
C ARG A 215 -24.16 15.38 9.13
N VAL A 216 -23.64 15.08 7.94
CA VAL A 216 -23.75 15.94 6.75
C VAL A 216 -23.99 15.05 5.54
N GLU A 217 -25.15 15.17 4.90
CA GLU A 217 -25.38 14.64 3.56
C GLU A 217 -24.47 15.39 2.59
N SER A 218 -23.59 14.68 1.90
CA SER A 218 -22.82 15.27 0.79
C SER A 218 -22.76 14.28 -0.36
N HIS A 219 -23.31 14.72 -1.48
CA HIS A 219 -23.22 14.05 -2.77
C HIS A 219 -21.83 14.31 -3.38
N THR A 220 -21.20 13.23 -3.84
CA THR A 220 -20.21 13.16 -4.94
C THR A 220 -18.73 13.48 -4.66
N ILE A 221 -17.89 12.60 -5.24
CA ILE A 221 -16.45 12.67 -5.58
C ILE A 221 -15.45 12.29 -4.49
N VAL A 222 -15.39 11.00 -4.11
CA VAL A 222 -14.12 10.37 -3.70
C VAL A 222 -14.07 8.92 -4.25
N GLY A 223 -14.00 8.79 -5.56
CA GLY A 223 -13.40 7.58 -6.16
C GLY A 223 -11.90 7.65 -5.91
N MET A 224 -11.44 7.03 -4.82
CA MET A 224 -10.04 7.10 -4.35
C MET A 224 -9.07 6.76 -5.50
N ASN A 225 -8.21 7.72 -5.84
CA ASN A 225 -7.34 7.69 -7.04
C ASN A 225 -6.10 6.78 -6.86
N ILE A 226 -6.33 5.56 -6.34
CA ILE A 226 -5.31 4.53 -6.12
C ILE A 226 -4.66 4.14 -7.44
N ARG A 227 -5.40 4.23 -8.56
CA ARG A 227 -4.87 4.09 -9.92
C ARG A 227 -3.67 5.01 -10.18
N ARG A 228 -3.73 6.29 -9.78
CA ARG A 228 -2.59 7.21 -9.97
C ARG A 228 -1.38 6.84 -9.12
N SER A 229 -1.59 6.36 -7.90
CA SER A 229 -0.51 5.85 -7.05
C SER A 229 0.18 4.64 -7.70
N ILE A 230 -0.61 3.70 -8.24
CA ILE A 230 -0.09 2.54 -8.95
C ILE A 230 0.60 2.96 -10.25
N PHE A 231 0.01 3.89 -11.01
CA PHE A 231 0.60 4.42 -12.23
C PHE A 231 1.92 5.14 -11.96
N SER A 232 2.03 5.88 -10.85
CA SER A 232 3.27 6.51 -10.39
C SER A 232 4.35 5.47 -10.05
N MET A 233 3.97 4.36 -9.40
CA MET A 233 4.87 3.24 -9.16
C MET A 233 5.39 2.65 -10.48
N VAL A 234 4.47 2.26 -11.38
CA VAL A 234 4.80 1.65 -12.67
C VAL A 234 5.65 2.61 -13.50
N GLY A 235 5.29 3.89 -13.53
CA GLY A 235 6.07 4.95 -14.17
C GLY A 235 7.48 5.07 -13.57
N SER A 236 7.61 5.03 -12.24
CA SER A 236 8.92 5.09 -11.58
C SER A 236 9.79 3.85 -11.87
N ILE A 237 9.19 2.68 -12.08
CA ILE A 237 9.91 1.45 -12.45
C ILE A 237 10.38 1.54 -13.91
N LEU A 238 9.50 2.03 -14.80
CA LEU A 238 9.79 2.23 -16.23
C LEU A 238 10.70 3.44 -16.54
N GLY A 239 11.14 4.18 -15.53
CA GLY A 239 12.05 5.32 -15.69
C GLY A 239 11.38 6.63 -16.13
N HIS A 240 10.05 6.74 -16.03
CA HIS A 240 9.37 8.02 -16.26
C HIS A 240 9.73 9.04 -15.18
N ARG A 241 10.17 10.24 -15.62
CA ARG A 241 10.12 11.45 -14.77
C ARG A 241 8.65 11.71 -14.42
N ARG A 242 8.40 12.05 -13.15
CA ARG A 242 7.11 12.43 -12.55
C ARG A 242 6.14 13.02 -13.58
N TYR A 243 4.98 12.41 -13.76
CA TYR A 243 3.80 13.17 -14.15
C TYR A 243 3.39 13.97 -12.91
N TYR A 244 3.40 15.30 -13.07
CA TYR A 244 3.50 16.36 -12.06
C TYR A 244 2.50 16.28 -10.92
#